data_AF-A0A7C9A1F6-F1
#
_entry.id   AF-A0A7C9A1F6-F1
#
_cell.length_a   1.000
_cell.length_b   1.000
_cell.length_c   1.000
_cell.angle_alpha   90.00
_cell.angle_beta   90.00
_cell.angle_gamma   90.00
#
_symmetry.space_group_name_H-M   'P 1'
#
loop_
_entity.id
_entity.type
_entity.pdbx_description
1 polymer ?
#
loop_
_entity_poly.entity_id
_entity_poly.type
_entity_poly.pdbx_seq_one_letter_code
_entity_poly.pdbx_strand_id
1 'polypeptide(L)'
;LIIPGNFPTGCMTICLAFFKTNDPKIYDELNCVRSWNEFSMFHNDRLQSAIKGLQKNHSDVVIIYGDYYAALTSILKHASSLGFEEAELLKACCGSGANDYNFDFGKQCGSKEASVCSNPNKRVSWDGVHLTEHAYQLMADWLLKHIMNTTTLFENNGRIPLGISVALSRNVKISPKKSSKYILEEVQTSTAYHVEQAVPDSKGRTCRTKKIREEDRKVA
;
A
#
# COMPACT_ATOMS: atom_id res chain seq x y z
N LEU A 1 1.59 14.20 -10.20
CA LEU A 1 0.75 13.00 -10.10
C LEU A 1 1.57 11.88 -9.48
N ILE A 2 1.12 11.31 -8.36
CA ILE A 2 1.72 10.11 -7.78
C ILE A 2 0.81 8.93 -8.14
N ILE A 3 1.40 7.85 -8.68
CA ILE A 3 0.68 6.64 -9.04
C ILE A 3 1.14 5.53 -8.09
N PRO A 4 0.26 5.07 -7.17
CA PRO A 4 0.63 4.05 -6.20
C PRO A 4 0.80 2.68 -6.85
N GLY A 5 1.82 1.94 -6.43
CA GLY A 5 1.91 0.51 -6.67
C GLY A 5 1.09 -0.30 -5.68
N ASN A 6 0.97 -1.60 -5.93
CA ASN A 6 0.36 -2.53 -4.99
C ASN A 6 1.29 -2.76 -3.79
N PHE A 7 0.69 -2.97 -2.63
CA PHE A 7 1.36 -3.48 -1.42
C PHE A 7 1.88 -4.92 -1.63
N PRO A 8 2.75 -5.45 -0.74
CA PRO A 8 2.98 -6.88 -0.64
C PRO A 8 1.69 -7.58 -0.18
N THR A 9 0.80 -7.89 -1.13
CA THR A 9 -0.55 -8.41 -0.87
C THR A 9 -0.54 -9.70 -0.05
N GLY A 10 0.49 -10.54 -0.22
CA GLY A 10 0.66 -11.76 0.56
C GLY A 10 0.88 -11.51 2.06
N CYS A 11 1.28 -10.30 2.44
CA CYS A 11 1.43 -9.88 3.84
C CYS A 11 0.14 -9.30 4.44
N MET A 12 -0.92 -9.12 3.66
CA MET A 12 -2.20 -8.64 4.18
C MET A 12 -2.85 -9.75 5.01
N THR A 13 -3.33 -9.38 6.21
CA THR A 13 -3.98 -10.29 7.15
C THR A 13 -5.16 -11.03 6.51
N ILE A 14 -5.94 -10.36 5.65
CA ILE A 14 -7.02 -11.00 4.88
C ILE A 14 -6.48 -12.13 3.98
N CYS A 15 -5.37 -11.92 3.28
CA CYS A 15 -4.74 -12.94 2.44
C CYS A 15 -4.18 -14.08 3.29
N LEU A 16 -3.54 -13.76 4.41
CA LEU A 16 -3.01 -14.75 5.34
C LEU A 16 -4.11 -15.62 5.94
N ALA A 17 -5.24 -15.03 6.33
CA ALA A 17 -6.40 -15.75 6.85
C ALA A 17 -7.04 -16.64 5.77
N PHE A 18 -7.14 -16.16 4.53
CA PHE A 18 -7.75 -16.91 3.44
C PHE A 18 -6.90 -18.07 2.92
N PHE A 19 -5.60 -17.84 2.76
CA PHE A 19 -4.66 -18.82 2.21
C PHE A 19 -3.89 -19.57 3.31
N LYS A 20 -4.41 -19.56 4.55
CA LYS A 20 -3.78 -20.25 5.67
C LYS A 20 -3.61 -21.74 5.38
N THR A 21 -2.39 -22.23 5.54
CA THR A 21 -2.01 -23.63 5.34
C THR A 21 -0.89 -24.02 6.29
N ASN A 22 -0.72 -25.32 6.50
CA ASN A 22 0.38 -25.87 7.30
C ASN A 22 1.65 -26.12 6.46
N ASP A 23 1.63 -25.86 5.15
CA ASP A 23 2.81 -25.99 4.29
C ASP A 23 3.69 -24.73 4.38
N PRO A 24 4.87 -24.79 5.04
CA PRO A 24 5.73 -23.62 5.20
C PRO A 24 6.28 -23.11 3.85
N LYS A 25 6.27 -23.91 2.78
CA LYS A 25 6.80 -23.52 1.47
C LYS A 25 5.98 -22.42 0.79
N ILE A 26 4.72 -22.25 1.20
CA ILE A 26 3.80 -21.25 0.67
C ILE A 26 4.17 -19.84 1.17
N TYR A 27 4.89 -19.76 2.30
CA TYR A 27 5.26 -18.50 2.93
C TYR A 27 6.68 -18.05 2.55
N ASP A 28 6.93 -16.76 2.62
CA ASP A 28 8.26 -16.15 2.48
C ASP A 28 8.93 -15.90 3.84
N GLU A 29 10.09 -15.24 3.83
CA GLU A 29 10.88 -14.92 5.03
C GLU A 29 10.16 -14.02 6.05
N LEU A 30 9.12 -13.30 5.62
CA LEU A 30 8.28 -12.44 6.47
C LEU A 30 6.99 -13.14 6.91
N ASN A 31 6.86 -14.45 6.64
CA ASN A 31 5.64 -15.25 6.83
C ASN A 31 4.45 -14.75 5.98
N CYS A 32 4.73 -14.11 4.85
CA CYS A 32 3.72 -13.66 3.90
C CYS A 32 3.48 -14.71 2.81
N VAL A 33 2.28 -14.74 2.20
CA VAL A 33 1.96 -15.69 1.13
C VAL A 33 2.73 -15.34 -0.15
N ARG A 34 3.70 -16.17 -0.52
CA ARG A 34 4.69 -15.87 -1.57
C ARG A 34 4.05 -15.56 -2.93
N SER A 35 3.12 -16.40 -3.38
CA SER A 35 2.50 -16.26 -4.70
C SER A 35 1.73 -14.94 -4.87
N TRP A 36 1.19 -14.38 -3.79
CA TRP A 36 0.50 -13.08 -3.81
C TRP A 36 1.47 -11.90 -3.79
N ASN A 37 2.62 -12.05 -3.14
CA ASN A 37 3.71 -11.09 -3.24
C ASN A 37 4.29 -11.07 -4.66
N GLU A 38 4.53 -12.25 -5.27
CA GLU A 38 4.97 -12.38 -6.66
C GLU A 38 3.98 -11.73 -7.65
N PHE A 39 2.67 -11.94 -7.45
CA PHE A 39 1.63 -11.29 -8.24
C PHE A 39 1.68 -9.76 -8.13
N SER A 40 1.85 -9.24 -6.91
CA SER A 40 1.95 -7.80 -6.66
C SER A 40 3.20 -7.20 -7.32
N MET A 41 4.34 -7.89 -7.22
CA MET A 41 5.58 -7.48 -7.89
C MET A 41 5.43 -7.47 -9.41
N PHE A 42 4.81 -8.49 -9.99
CA PHE A 42 4.55 -8.55 -11.43
C PHE A 42 3.67 -7.39 -11.89
N HIS A 43 2.58 -7.11 -11.17
CA HIS A 43 1.73 -5.96 -11.45
C HIS A 43 2.52 -4.64 -11.40
N ASN A 44 3.32 -4.45 -10.35
CA ASN A 44 4.09 -3.22 -10.13
C ASN A 44 5.18 -3.00 -11.19
N ASP A 45 5.79 -4.05 -11.72
CA ASP A 45 6.72 -3.97 -12.84
C ASP A 45 6.04 -3.47 -14.14
N ARG A 46 4.85 -4.00 -14.42
CA ARG A 46 4.03 -3.54 -15.57
C ARG A 46 3.56 -2.11 -15.40
N LEU A 47 3.15 -1.75 -14.18
CA LEU A 47 2.73 -0.38 -13.85
C LEU A 47 3.87 0.61 -14.04
N GLN A 48 5.07 0.31 -13.54
CA GLN A 48 6.24 1.15 -13.75
C GLN A 48 6.61 1.31 -15.23
N SER A 49 6.46 0.26 -16.02
CA SER A 49 6.67 0.32 -17.48
C SER A 49 5.65 1.24 -18.16
N ALA A 50 4.38 1.19 -17.75
CA ALA A 50 3.34 2.10 -18.24
C ALA A 50 3.60 3.56 -17.82
N ILE A 51 4.02 3.78 -16.57
CA ILE A 51 4.39 5.10 -16.05
C ILE A 51 5.53 5.72 -16.87
N LYS A 52 6.57 4.93 -17.20
CA LYS A 52 7.67 5.38 -18.08
C LYS A 52 7.16 5.83 -19.45
N GLY A 53 6.17 5.11 -20.01
CA GLY A 53 5.51 5.50 -21.25
C GLY A 53 4.76 6.83 -21.13
N LEU A 54 4.00 7.02 -20.05
CA LEU A 54 3.27 8.27 -19.77
C LEU A 54 4.23 9.44 -19.59
N GLN A 55 5.30 9.27 -18.81
CA GLN A 55 6.34 10.30 -18.61
C GLN A 55 6.98 10.73 -19.93
N LYS A 56 7.17 9.81 -20.88
CA LYS A 56 7.71 10.12 -22.21
C LYS A 56 6.74 10.96 -23.05
N ASN A 57 5.43 10.67 -22.94
CA ASN A 57 4.40 11.33 -23.75
C ASN A 57 3.91 12.66 -23.15
N HIS A 58 4.13 12.88 -21.86
CA HIS A 58 3.66 14.06 -21.10
C HIS A 58 4.81 14.68 -20.33
N SER A 59 5.75 15.32 -21.05
CA SER A 59 6.94 15.94 -20.45
C SER A 59 6.66 17.20 -19.63
N ASP A 60 5.45 17.75 -19.76
CA ASP A 60 4.93 18.89 -19.00
C ASP A 60 4.34 18.50 -17.64
N VAL A 61 4.16 17.20 -17.37
CA VAL A 61 3.59 16.69 -16.13
C VAL A 61 4.60 15.87 -15.35
N VAL A 62 4.77 16.17 -14.06
CA VAL A 62 5.55 15.34 -13.15
C VAL A 62 4.71 14.14 -12.69
N ILE A 63 5.04 12.96 -13.22
CA ILE A 63 4.42 11.68 -12.86
C ILE A 63 5.44 10.85 -12.09
N ILE A 64 5.08 10.36 -10.90
CA ILE A 64 5.99 9.63 -10.00
C ILE A 64 5.33 8.32 -9.57
N TYR A 65 6.10 7.23 -9.55
CA TYR A 65 5.66 5.95 -9.00
C TYR A 65 5.80 5.95 -7.47
N GLY A 66 4.72 5.63 -6.75
CA GLY A 66 4.73 5.44 -5.30
C GLY A 66 4.99 3.97 -4.97
N ASP A 67 6.20 3.65 -4.50
CA ASP A 67 6.59 2.27 -4.20
C ASP A 67 6.04 1.77 -2.86
N TYR A 68 4.74 1.50 -2.84
CA TYR A 68 4.04 1.01 -1.65
C TYR A 68 4.52 -0.38 -1.23
N TYR A 69 4.97 -1.18 -2.21
CA TYR A 69 5.52 -2.49 -1.94
C TYR A 69 6.76 -2.40 -1.05
N ALA A 70 7.73 -1.59 -1.48
CA ALA A 70 8.97 -1.39 -0.73
C ALA A 70 8.72 -0.67 0.61
N ALA A 71 7.82 0.32 0.63
CA ALA A 71 7.48 1.04 1.85
C ALA A 71 6.93 0.10 2.95
N LEU A 72 5.92 -0.71 2.63
CA LEU A 72 5.36 -1.64 3.61
C LEU A 72 6.33 -2.76 3.97
N THR A 73 7.07 -3.30 2.98
CA THR A 73 8.10 -4.32 3.24
C THR A 73 9.19 -3.78 4.18
N SER A 74 9.59 -2.51 4.02
CA SER A 74 10.56 -1.85 4.89
C SER A 74 10.04 -1.73 6.32
N ILE A 75 8.76 -1.40 6.51
CA ILE A 75 8.12 -1.37 7.82
C ILE A 75 8.11 -2.75 8.46
N LEU A 76 7.69 -3.79 7.72
CA LEU A 76 7.63 -5.15 8.24
C LEU A 76 9.01 -5.65 8.68
N LYS A 77 10.06 -5.35 7.91
CA LYS A 77 11.45 -5.72 8.23
C LYS A 77 12.04 -4.99 9.45
N HIS A 78 11.53 -3.80 9.78
CA HIS A 78 12.04 -2.98 10.87
C HIS A 78 10.97 -2.73 11.96
N ALA A 79 9.99 -3.64 12.07
CA ALA A 79 8.79 -3.46 12.88
C ALA A 79 9.10 -3.06 14.33
N SER A 80 10.01 -3.77 15.00
CA SER A 80 10.38 -3.52 16.40
C SER A 80 10.97 -2.11 16.60
N SER A 81 11.88 -1.66 15.74
CA SER A 81 12.49 -0.33 15.87
C SER A 81 11.50 0.80 15.54
N LEU A 82 10.46 0.50 14.76
CA LEU A 82 9.35 1.40 14.44
C LEU A 82 8.23 1.36 15.50
N GLY A 83 8.41 0.59 16.57
CA GLY A 83 7.53 0.54 17.72
C GLY A 83 6.38 -0.46 17.61
N PHE A 84 6.34 -1.32 16.58
CA PHE A 84 5.37 -2.40 16.45
C PHE A 84 5.74 -3.63 17.29
N GLU A 85 4.74 -4.45 17.61
CA GLU A 85 4.93 -5.74 18.27
C GLU A 85 5.12 -6.85 17.23
N GLU A 86 6.33 -7.44 17.17
CA GLU A 86 6.67 -8.43 16.13
C GLU A 86 5.78 -9.68 16.15
N ALA A 87 5.45 -10.19 17.34
CA ALA A 87 4.58 -11.36 17.51
C ALA A 87 3.14 -11.13 16.98
N GLU A 88 2.77 -9.87 16.78
CA GLU A 88 1.42 -9.43 16.49
C GLU A 88 1.34 -8.65 15.16
N LEU A 89 2.43 -8.64 14.40
CA LEU A 89 2.63 -7.78 13.23
C LEU A 89 1.60 -8.04 12.11
N LEU A 90 1.28 -9.31 11.88
CA LEU A 90 0.37 -9.77 10.82
C LEU A 90 -1.07 -9.97 11.31
N LYS A 91 -1.37 -9.62 12.57
CA LYS A 91 -2.71 -9.69 13.16
C LYS A 91 -3.44 -8.35 13.04
N ALA A 92 -4.72 -8.39 12.70
CA ALA A 92 -5.58 -7.21 12.73
C ALA A 92 -5.79 -6.69 14.16
N CYS A 93 -5.74 -5.38 14.35
CA CYS A 93 -6.09 -4.77 15.63
C CYS A 93 -7.59 -4.88 15.93
N CYS A 94 -8.44 -4.54 14.96
CA CYS A 94 -9.88 -4.66 15.02
C CYS A 94 -10.33 -5.87 14.20
N GLY A 95 -10.95 -6.85 14.85
CA GLY A 95 -11.40 -8.04 14.14
C GLY A 95 -11.93 -9.10 15.07
N SER A 96 -12.13 -10.30 14.52
CA SER A 96 -12.71 -11.42 15.25
C SER A 96 -12.18 -12.75 14.71
N GLY A 97 -12.64 -13.86 15.30
CA GLY A 97 -12.33 -15.21 14.82
C GLY A 97 -11.34 -16.00 15.68
N ALA A 98 -10.80 -15.39 16.75
CA ALA A 98 -9.91 -16.04 17.72
C ALA A 98 -8.79 -16.90 17.08
N ASN A 99 -8.30 -16.47 15.93
CA ASN A 99 -7.26 -17.15 15.15
C ASN A 99 -5.97 -16.34 15.15
N ASP A 100 -4.92 -16.90 14.56
CA ASP A 100 -3.57 -16.31 14.50
C ASP A 100 -3.50 -14.94 13.80
N TYR A 101 -4.58 -14.49 13.16
CA TYR A 101 -4.67 -13.24 12.39
C TYR A 101 -5.71 -12.26 12.94
N ASN A 102 -6.51 -12.66 13.95
CA ASN A 102 -7.65 -11.90 14.46
C ASN A 102 -8.59 -11.40 13.35
N PHE A 103 -8.83 -12.23 12.33
CA PHE A 103 -9.65 -11.86 11.18
C PHE A 103 -10.64 -12.97 10.79
N ASP A 104 -11.90 -12.60 10.52
CA ASP A 104 -12.96 -13.48 10.05
C ASP A 104 -13.78 -12.76 8.96
N PHE A 105 -13.94 -13.40 7.80
CA PHE A 105 -14.66 -12.85 6.65
C PHE A 105 -16.15 -12.60 6.93
N GLY A 106 -16.78 -13.40 7.78
CA GLY A 106 -18.19 -13.25 8.14
C GLY A 106 -18.42 -12.29 9.30
N LYS A 107 -17.35 -11.91 10.03
CA LYS A 107 -17.40 -11.14 11.27
C LYS A 107 -16.28 -10.10 11.30
N GLN A 108 -16.32 -9.20 10.34
CA GLN A 108 -15.29 -8.17 10.17
C GLN A 108 -15.33 -7.13 11.30
N CYS A 109 -14.34 -6.24 11.33
CA CYS A 109 -14.34 -5.07 12.21
C CYS A 109 -15.68 -4.31 12.10
N GLY A 110 -16.27 -3.92 13.24
CA GLY A 110 -17.59 -3.31 13.32
C GLY A 110 -18.75 -4.29 13.48
N SER A 111 -18.52 -5.60 13.36
CA SER A 111 -19.48 -6.63 13.80
C SER A 111 -19.58 -6.67 15.34
N LYS A 112 -20.63 -7.32 15.87
CA LYS A 112 -20.85 -7.43 17.32
C LYS A 112 -19.77 -8.29 18.01
N GLU A 113 -19.19 -9.21 17.25
CA GLU A 113 -18.15 -10.14 17.69
C GLU A 113 -16.74 -9.56 17.55
N ALA A 114 -16.60 -8.41 16.90
CA ALA A 114 -15.31 -7.76 16.74
C ALA A 114 -14.81 -7.19 18.07
N SER A 115 -13.53 -7.39 18.33
CA SER A 115 -12.79 -6.74 19.40
C SER A 115 -11.69 -5.86 18.81
N VAL A 116 -11.30 -4.84 19.56
CA VAL A 116 -10.22 -3.93 19.20
C VAL A 116 -9.06 -4.16 20.15
N CYS A 117 -7.85 -4.25 19.61
CA CYS A 117 -6.63 -4.38 20.38
C CYS A 117 -6.42 -3.18 21.31
N SER A 118 -5.71 -3.38 22.42
CA SER A 118 -5.52 -2.33 23.44
C SER A 118 -4.73 -1.12 22.94
N ASN A 119 -3.81 -1.32 21.98
CA ASN A 119 -2.99 -0.25 21.41
C ASN A 119 -2.83 -0.40 19.89
N PRO A 120 -3.60 0.34 19.08
CA PRO A 120 -3.50 0.30 17.62
C PRO A 120 -2.12 0.68 17.06
N ASN A 121 -1.34 1.51 17.76
CA ASN A 121 0.01 1.90 17.30
C ASN A 121 1.03 0.75 17.37
N LYS A 122 0.67 -0.37 17.99
CA LYS A 122 1.50 -1.59 18.06
C LYS A 122 1.22 -2.58 16.93
N ARG A 123 0.21 -2.32 16.09
CA ARG A 123 -0.21 -3.20 14.98
C ARG A 123 0.03 -2.53 13.64
N VAL A 124 0.40 -3.30 12.63
CA VAL A 124 0.45 -2.81 11.25
C VAL A 124 -0.93 -2.83 10.60
N SER A 125 -1.69 -3.92 10.77
CA SER A 125 -3.04 -4.02 10.22
C SER A 125 -4.10 -3.48 11.19
N TRP A 126 -5.01 -2.66 10.68
CA TRP A 126 -6.19 -2.20 11.41
C TRP A 126 -7.26 -3.27 11.43
N ASP A 127 -7.84 -3.62 10.28
CA ASP A 127 -9.02 -4.50 10.19
C ASP A 127 -8.80 -5.75 9.33
N GLY A 128 -7.57 -5.98 8.93
CA GLY A 128 -7.13 -7.06 8.06
C GLY A 128 -7.04 -6.70 6.58
N VAL A 129 -7.60 -5.55 6.18
CA VAL A 129 -7.55 -4.98 4.83
C VAL A 129 -6.76 -3.67 4.84
N HIS A 130 -7.07 -2.80 5.79
CA HIS A 130 -6.46 -1.50 5.98
C HIS A 130 -5.32 -1.56 7.00
N LEU A 131 -4.40 -0.61 6.90
CA LEU A 131 -3.33 -0.44 7.87
C LEU A 131 -3.78 0.45 9.04
N THR A 132 -3.03 0.45 10.13
CA THR A 132 -3.25 1.40 11.22
C THR A 132 -2.75 2.79 10.82
N GLU A 133 -3.24 3.83 11.50
CA GLU A 133 -2.76 5.21 11.28
C GLU A 133 -1.24 5.31 11.43
N HIS A 134 -0.67 4.67 12.46
CA HIS A 134 0.78 4.63 12.69
C HIS A 134 1.54 4.02 11.50
N ALA A 135 1.06 2.90 10.95
CA ALA A 135 1.65 2.29 9.77
C ALA A 135 1.53 3.19 8.53
N TYR A 136 0.38 3.83 8.30
CA TYR A 136 0.23 4.77 7.19
C TYR A 136 1.16 5.99 7.32
N GLN A 137 1.35 6.53 8.53
CA GLN A 137 2.26 7.66 8.77
C GLN A 137 3.71 7.28 8.41
N LEU A 138 4.17 6.11 8.86
CA LEU A 138 5.50 5.60 8.53
C LEU A 138 5.66 5.33 7.04
N MET A 139 4.62 4.82 6.37
CA MET A 139 4.64 4.64 4.92
C MET A 139 4.73 5.97 4.19
N ALA A 140 3.94 6.97 4.59
CA ALA A 140 3.97 8.29 3.99
C ALA A 140 5.35 8.95 4.13
N ASP A 141 5.97 8.85 5.31
CA ASP A 141 7.31 9.37 5.57
C ASP A 141 8.38 8.66 4.73
N TRP A 142 8.27 7.32 4.61
CA TRP A 142 9.15 6.53 3.76
C TRP A 142 9.03 6.98 2.31
N LEU A 143 7.80 7.08 1.78
CA LEU A 143 7.54 7.47 0.39
C LEU A 143 8.05 8.88 0.11
N LEU A 144 7.75 9.85 0.98
CA LEU A 144 8.22 11.22 0.86
C LEU A 144 9.73 11.31 0.76
N LYS A 145 10.45 10.58 1.60
CA LYS A 145 11.91 10.56 1.59
C LYS A 145 12.47 10.02 0.26
N HIS A 146 11.89 8.95 -0.27
CA HIS A 146 12.36 8.33 -1.51
C HIS A 146 11.96 9.13 -2.76
N ILE A 147 10.77 9.73 -2.76
CA ILE A 147 10.31 10.63 -3.82
C ILE A 147 11.22 11.87 -3.88
N MET A 148 11.47 12.53 -2.74
CA MET A 148 12.31 13.73 -2.69
C MET A 148 13.75 13.46 -3.14
N ASN A 149 14.33 12.31 -2.76
CA ASN A 149 15.66 11.91 -3.23
C ASN A 149 15.70 11.64 -4.75
N THR A 150 14.58 11.22 -5.34
CA THR A 150 14.50 11.02 -6.78
C THR A 150 14.40 12.36 -7.51
N THR A 151 13.64 13.32 -6.97
CA THR A 151 13.49 14.67 -7.56
C THR A 151 14.80 15.46 -7.56
N THR A 152 15.60 15.40 -6.50
CA THR A 152 16.92 16.07 -6.47
C THR A 152 17.89 15.48 -7.51
N LEU A 153 17.78 14.19 -7.83
CA LEU A 153 18.53 13.57 -8.93
C LEU A 153 18.07 14.06 -10.32
N PHE A 154 16.78 14.36 -10.49
CA PHE A 154 16.27 14.96 -11.73
C PHE A 154 16.76 16.40 -11.91
N GLU A 155 16.81 17.19 -10.84
CA GLU A 155 17.36 18.56 -10.86
C GLU A 155 18.86 18.56 -11.23
N ASN A 156 19.63 17.62 -10.69
CA ASN A 156 21.07 17.53 -10.94
C ASN A 156 21.46 16.95 -12.31
N ASN A 157 20.59 16.16 -12.95
CA ASN A 157 20.88 15.50 -14.24
C ASN A 157 20.42 16.28 -15.49
N GLY A 158 20.07 17.57 -15.35
CA GLY A 158 20.00 18.52 -16.47
C GLY A 158 18.93 18.28 -17.54
N ARG A 159 17.95 17.39 -17.32
CA ARG A 159 16.79 17.23 -18.22
C ARG A 159 15.60 18.02 -17.68
N ILE A 160 15.68 19.34 -17.79
CA ILE A 160 14.52 20.22 -17.62
C ILE A 160 14.10 20.66 -19.03
N PRO A 161 12.85 20.38 -19.48
CA PRO A 161 12.26 21.15 -20.55
C PRO A 161 12.15 22.60 -20.05
N LEU A 162 12.81 23.53 -20.73
CA LEU A 162 12.72 24.97 -20.51
C LEU A 162 11.26 25.39 -20.30
N GLY A 163 10.84 25.54 -19.04
CA GLY A 163 9.44 25.83 -18.71
C GLY A 163 9.05 25.55 -17.26
N ILE A 164 9.67 24.58 -16.59
CA ILE A 164 9.42 24.32 -15.17
C ILE A 164 10.71 24.60 -14.39
N SER A 165 11.02 25.88 -14.23
CA SER A 165 11.63 26.31 -12.99
C SER A 165 10.54 26.11 -11.94
N VAL A 166 10.53 24.95 -11.25
CA VAL A 166 9.79 24.87 -9.99
C VAL A 166 10.32 26.05 -9.20
N ALA A 167 9.42 26.97 -8.90
CA ALA A 167 9.72 28.10 -8.06
C ALA A 167 10.16 27.57 -6.68
N LEU A 168 11.46 27.29 -6.54
CA LEU A 168 12.24 27.63 -5.37
C LEU A 168 12.44 29.16 -5.31
N SER A 169 11.47 29.94 -5.80
CA SER A 169 11.27 31.34 -5.43
C SER A 169 10.45 31.37 -4.15
N ARG A 170 11.13 31.07 -3.03
CA ARG A 170 10.95 31.68 -1.71
C ARG A 170 9.58 31.74 -1.02
N ASN A 171 8.44 31.30 -1.55
CA ASN A 171 7.14 31.54 -0.86
C ASN A 171 6.08 30.42 -0.88
N VAL A 172 6.37 29.21 -1.37
CA VAL A 172 5.49 28.05 -1.09
C VAL A 172 6.13 27.16 -0.03
N LYS A 173 5.99 27.53 1.24
CA LYS A 173 6.20 26.59 2.36
C LYS A 173 5.03 25.61 2.37
N ILE A 174 5.07 24.55 1.55
CA ILE A 174 4.24 23.38 1.85
C ILE A 174 4.85 22.77 3.10
N SER A 175 4.20 22.97 4.25
CA SER A 175 4.65 22.38 5.51
C SER A 175 4.81 20.86 5.33
N PRO A 176 5.90 20.24 5.80
CA PRO A 176 6.07 18.78 5.79
C PRO A 176 4.83 18.05 6.35
N LYS A 177 4.16 18.66 7.34
CA LYS A 177 2.91 18.15 7.93
C LYS A 177 1.74 18.11 6.93
N LYS A 178 1.68 19.05 5.98
CA LYS A 178 0.63 19.14 4.97
C LYS A 178 0.85 18.11 3.86
N SER A 179 2.09 17.95 3.39
CA SER A 179 2.45 16.92 2.38
C SER A 179 2.31 15.49 2.92
N SER A 180 2.69 15.27 4.19
CA SER A 180 2.50 13.99 4.89
C SER A 180 1.01 13.64 4.97
N LYS A 181 0.13 14.61 5.27
CA LYS A 181 -1.32 14.39 5.32
C LYS A 181 -1.93 14.02 3.96
N TYR A 182 -1.54 14.67 2.85
CA TYR A 182 -2.06 14.32 1.52
C TYR A 182 -1.64 12.91 1.09
N ILE A 183 -0.38 12.54 1.32
CA ILE A 183 0.10 11.20 0.98
C ILE A 183 -0.53 10.16 1.91
N LEU A 184 -0.74 10.50 3.20
CA LEU A 184 -1.47 9.64 4.12
C LEU A 184 -2.87 9.31 3.59
N GLU A 185 -3.62 10.32 3.14
CA GLU A 185 -4.96 10.15 2.56
C GLU A 185 -4.94 9.35 1.24
N GLU A 186 -3.93 9.54 0.38
CA GLU A 186 -3.72 8.75 -0.84
C GLU A 186 -3.39 7.28 -0.55
N VAL A 187 -2.51 7.00 0.43
CA VAL A 187 -2.13 5.64 0.81
C VAL A 187 -3.32 4.90 1.44
N GLN A 188 -4.12 5.60 2.24
CA GLN A 188 -5.36 5.09 2.84
C GLN A 188 -6.45 4.79 1.80
N THR A 189 -6.63 5.64 0.79
CA THR A 189 -7.63 5.42 -0.27
C THR A 189 -7.21 4.33 -1.24
N SER A 190 -5.92 4.22 -1.59
CA SER A 190 -5.41 3.16 -2.47
C SER A 190 -5.59 1.75 -1.89
N THR A 191 -5.50 1.58 -0.57
CA THR A 191 -5.71 0.28 0.09
C THR A 191 -7.15 -0.22 -0.10
N ALA A 192 -8.14 0.67 -0.03
CA ALA A 192 -9.56 0.34 -0.24
C ALA A 192 -9.84 -0.16 -1.68
N TYR A 193 -9.27 0.49 -2.70
CA TYR A 193 -9.48 0.12 -4.11
C TYR A 193 -8.83 -1.21 -4.51
N HIS A 194 -7.71 -1.59 -3.91
CA HIS A 194 -6.96 -2.77 -4.32
C HIS A 194 -7.60 -4.08 -3.83
N VAL A 195 -8.32 -4.04 -2.70
CA VAL A 195 -9.04 -5.22 -2.18
C VAL A 195 -10.40 -5.42 -2.84
N GLU A 196 -11.08 -4.36 -3.29
CA GLU A 196 -12.31 -4.49 -4.09
C GLU A 196 -12.10 -5.21 -5.43
N GLN A 197 -10.89 -5.16 -6.00
CA GLN A 197 -10.53 -5.91 -7.20
C GLN A 197 -10.19 -7.39 -6.94
N ALA A 198 -10.05 -7.78 -5.67
CA ALA A 198 -9.69 -9.12 -5.23
C ALA A 198 -10.88 -9.90 -4.62
N VAL A 199 -12.12 -9.57 -4.97
CA VAL A 199 -13.31 -10.31 -4.51
C VAL A 199 -13.35 -11.70 -5.19
N PRO A 200 -13.27 -12.81 -4.44
CA PRO A 200 -13.32 -14.15 -5.01
C PRO A 200 -14.70 -14.47 -5.57
N ASP A 201 -14.77 -15.38 -6.55
CA ASP A 201 -16.06 -16.01 -6.86
C ASP A 201 -16.57 -16.86 -5.68
N SER A 202 -17.84 -17.24 -5.72
CA SER A 202 -18.52 -18.02 -4.66
C SER A 202 -17.91 -19.39 -4.35
N LYS A 203 -16.80 -19.77 -5.02
CA LYS A 203 -16.06 -21.02 -4.83
C LYS A 203 -14.59 -20.80 -4.46
N GLY A 204 -14.15 -19.56 -4.20
CA GLY A 204 -12.87 -19.23 -3.58
C GLY A 204 -11.62 -19.63 -4.38
N ARG A 205 -11.74 -19.90 -5.69
CA ARG A 205 -10.64 -20.48 -6.49
C ARG A 205 -10.05 -19.55 -7.56
N THR A 206 -10.69 -18.42 -7.86
CA THR A 206 -10.17 -17.43 -8.81
C THR A 206 -10.66 -16.01 -8.50
N CYS A 207 -9.79 -15.00 -8.68
CA CYS A 207 -10.20 -13.59 -8.82
C CYS A 207 -10.55 -13.36 -10.29
N ARG A 208 -11.80 -12.99 -10.60
CA ARG A 208 -12.15 -12.43 -11.91
C ARG A 208 -11.99 -10.91 -11.83
N THR A 209 -11.24 -10.33 -12.77
CA THR A 209 -11.38 -8.90 -13.04
C THR A 209 -12.83 -8.66 -13.45
N LYS A 210 -13.60 -7.92 -12.64
CA LYS A 210 -14.85 -7.33 -13.15
C LYS A 210 -14.42 -6.41 -14.29
N LYS A 211 -14.85 -6.74 -15.50
CA LYS A 211 -14.71 -5.87 -16.66
C LYS A 211 -15.39 -4.56 -16.27
N ILE A 212 -14.61 -3.51 -16.02
CA ILE A 212 -15.11 -2.15 -15.77
C ILE A 212 -16.07 -1.85 -16.93
N ARG A 213 -17.35 -1.61 -16.63
CA ARG A 213 -18.32 -1.29 -17.68
C ARG A 213 -17.89 0.03 -18.30
N GLU A 214 -18.06 0.12 -19.61
CA GLU A 214 -17.64 1.26 -20.43
C GLU A 214 -18.29 2.59 -19.99
N GLU A 215 -19.33 2.51 -19.15
CA GLU A 215 -20.04 3.63 -18.55
C GLU A 215 -19.27 4.29 -17.39
N ASP A 216 -18.42 3.56 -16.65
CA ASP A 216 -17.62 4.09 -15.54
C ASP A 216 -16.37 4.87 -16.01
N ARG A 217 -16.04 4.78 -17.30
CA ARG A 217 -14.92 5.51 -17.93
C ARG A 217 -15.21 7.00 -18.14
N LYS A 218 -16.42 7.47 -17.82
CA LYS A 218 -16.84 8.87 -18.01
C LYS A 218 -16.69 9.76 -16.78
N VAL A 219 -16.18 9.23 -15.66
CA VAL A 219 -16.04 9.99 -14.39
C VAL A 219 -14.58 10.07 -13.90
N ALA A 220 -13.61 9.85 -14.80
CA ALA A 220 -12.19 10.15 -14.55
C ALA A 220 -11.71 11.26 -15.48
#